data_AF-A0A2V0MTC9-F1
#
_entry.id   AF-A0A2V0MTC9-F1
#
_cell.length_a   1.000
_cell.length_b   1.000
_cell.length_c   1.000
_cell.angle_alpha   90.00
_cell.angle_beta   90.00
_cell.angle_gamma   90.00
#
_symmetry.space_group_name_H-M   'P 1'
#
loop_
_entity.id
_entity.type
_entity.pdbx_description
1 polymer ?
#
loop_
_entity_poly.entity_id
_entity_poly.type
_entity_poly.pdbx_seq_one_letter_code
_entity_poly.pdbx_strand_id
1 'polypeptide(L)'
;MKFGMWFGTALVAATLPLSPQAHAAPAPEVEYVYDVTVRRHYSFATPADAVDYGYGICDKVSHGVGYPQVMADVKRDVAPDDEFAANYLVSYAVNLLCPAQIWQLRNSAANYVPSAAPRSGAYEGGG
;
A
#
# COMPACT_ATOMS: atom_id res chain seq x y z
N MET A 1 -15.19 -69.10 -17.13
CA MET A 1 -16.48 -68.62 -16.58
C MET A 1 -16.19 -67.48 -15.61
N LYS A 2 -17.01 -66.42 -15.66
CA LYS A 2 -17.13 -65.28 -14.73
C LYS A 2 -16.26 -64.00 -14.92
N PHE A 3 -16.86 -63.12 -15.74
CA PHE A 3 -17.15 -61.70 -15.53
C PHE A 3 -16.03 -60.73 -15.15
N GLY A 4 -15.53 -60.04 -16.19
CA GLY A 4 -14.93 -58.72 -16.07
C GLY A 4 -15.98 -57.67 -15.71
N MET A 5 -15.60 -56.75 -14.82
CA MET A 5 -16.35 -55.55 -14.47
C MET A 5 -15.40 -54.36 -14.64
N TRP A 6 -15.41 -53.77 -15.82
CA TRP A 6 -14.76 -52.48 -16.08
C TRP A 6 -15.72 -51.36 -15.69
N PHE A 7 -15.45 -50.69 -14.56
CA PHE A 7 -16.11 -49.43 -14.24
C PHE A 7 -15.51 -48.34 -15.14
N GLY A 8 -16.23 -47.99 -16.21
CA GLY A 8 -15.91 -46.84 -17.04
C GLY A 8 -16.29 -45.55 -16.31
N THR A 9 -15.29 -44.83 -15.83
CA THR A 9 -15.48 -43.49 -15.24
C THR A 9 -15.77 -42.50 -16.37
N ALA A 10 -17.01 -42.04 -16.50
CA ALA A 10 -17.37 -40.97 -17.42
C ALA A 10 -16.88 -39.62 -16.86
N LEU A 11 -15.88 -39.02 -17.50
CA LEU A 11 -15.45 -37.64 -17.24
C LEU A 11 -16.50 -36.68 -17.83
N VAL A 12 -17.35 -36.13 -16.97
CA VAL A 12 -18.22 -35.00 -17.33
C VAL A 12 -17.36 -33.73 -17.30
N ALA A 13 -16.98 -33.22 -18.48
CA ALA A 13 -16.32 -31.93 -18.62
C ALA A 13 -17.35 -30.81 -18.41
N ALA A 14 -17.41 -30.24 -17.21
CA ALA A 14 -18.22 -29.07 -16.93
C ALA A 14 -17.61 -27.84 -17.64
N THR A 15 -18.29 -27.31 -18.65
CA THR A 15 -17.95 -26.03 -19.27
C THR A 15 -18.36 -24.90 -18.33
N LEU A 16 -17.43 -24.42 -17.50
CA LEU A 16 -17.64 -23.22 -16.70
C LEU A 16 -17.65 -22.00 -17.63
N PRO A 17 -18.70 -21.16 -17.62
CA PRO A 17 -18.69 -19.91 -18.38
C PRO A 17 -17.59 -19.00 -17.83
N LEU A 18 -16.72 -18.49 -18.71
CA LEU A 18 -15.77 -17.44 -18.37
C LEU A 18 -16.57 -16.19 -17.97
N SER A 19 -16.50 -15.80 -16.70
CA SER A 19 -17.05 -14.54 -16.25
C SER A 19 -16.28 -13.38 -16.91
N PRO A 20 -16.97 -12.33 -17.38
CA PRO A 20 -16.31 -11.15 -17.91
C PRO A 20 -15.42 -10.53 -16.84
N GLN A 21 -14.22 -10.11 -17.23
CA GLN A 21 -13.27 -9.46 -16.34
C GLN A 21 -13.87 -8.11 -15.92
N ALA A 22 -14.17 -7.95 -14.64
CA ALA A 22 -14.61 -6.68 -14.10
C ALA A 22 -13.44 -5.68 -14.21
N HIS A 23 -13.61 -4.68 -15.06
CA HIS A 23 -12.70 -3.53 -15.13
C HIS A 23 -13.29 -2.47 -14.21
N ALA A 24 -12.82 -2.43 -12.96
CA ALA A 24 -13.11 -1.27 -12.11
C ALA A 24 -12.49 -0.05 -12.78
N ALA A 25 -13.23 1.06 -12.85
CA ALA A 25 -12.63 2.34 -13.22
C ALA A 25 -11.58 2.67 -12.16
N PRO A 26 -10.28 2.76 -12.50
CA PRO A 26 -9.26 3.11 -11.52
C PRO A 26 -9.51 4.55 -11.06
N ALA A 27 -9.64 4.74 -9.75
CA ALA A 27 -9.68 6.06 -9.13
C ALA A 27 -8.63 6.13 -8.00
N PRO A 28 -7.33 5.95 -8.34
CA PRO A 28 -6.28 5.81 -7.34
C PRO A 28 -6.13 7.04 -6.45
N GLU A 29 -6.43 8.24 -6.95
CA GLU A 29 -6.39 9.48 -6.18
C GLU A 29 -7.50 9.51 -5.13
N VAL A 30 -8.70 9.03 -5.47
CA VAL A 30 -9.84 8.98 -4.54
C VAL A 30 -9.56 7.99 -3.42
N GLU A 31 -9.04 6.82 -3.76
CA GLU A 31 -8.65 5.79 -2.79
C GLU A 31 -7.52 6.31 -1.88
N TYR A 32 -6.50 6.93 -2.47
CA TYR A 32 -5.40 7.53 -1.70
C TYR A 32 -5.90 8.61 -0.72
N VAL A 33 -6.72 9.55 -1.18
CA VAL A 33 -7.33 10.59 -0.32
C VAL A 33 -8.12 9.95 0.82
N TYR A 34 -8.92 8.93 0.53
CA TYR A 34 -9.70 8.21 1.54
C TYR A 34 -8.79 7.58 2.61
N ASP A 35 -7.68 6.97 2.20
CA ASP A 35 -6.75 6.30 3.10
C ASP A 35 -5.98 7.29 4.02
N VAL A 36 -5.73 8.51 3.57
CA VAL A 36 -4.83 9.46 4.26
C VAL A 36 -5.53 10.61 4.96
N THR A 37 -6.71 11.06 4.51
CA THR A 37 -7.33 12.29 5.04
C THR A 37 -8.07 12.11 6.38
N VAL A 38 -8.46 10.89 6.74
CA VAL A 38 -9.16 10.62 8.02
C VAL A 38 -8.21 10.43 9.21
N ARG A 39 -6.90 10.35 8.97
CA ARG A 39 -5.89 10.08 10.00
C ARG A 39 -5.38 11.37 10.61
N ARG A 40 -5.34 11.44 11.95
CA ARG A 40 -4.86 12.64 12.69
C ARG A 40 -3.37 12.94 12.54
N HIS A 41 -2.58 12.04 11.97
CA HIS A 41 -1.13 12.19 11.86
C HIS A 41 -0.72 13.11 10.69
N TYR A 42 -1.65 13.46 9.82
CA TYR A 42 -1.42 14.31 8.65
C TYR A 42 -2.49 15.41 8.61
N SER A 43 -2.10 16.63 8.26
CA SER A 43 -3.02 17.76 8.12
C SER A 43 -2.83 18.39 6.76
N PHE A 44 -3.47 17.79 5.75
CA PHE A 44 -3.57 18.38 4.42
C PHE A 44 -4.67 19.44 4.41
N ALA A 45 -4.42 20.60 3.79
CA ALA A 45 -5.41 21.68 3.73
C ALA A 45 -6.60 21.31 2.84
N THR A 46 -6.35 20.57 1.77
CA THR A 46 -7.36 20.05 0.84
C THR A 46 -7.04 18.62 0.39
N PRO A 47 -8.02 17.87 -0.16
CA PRO A 47 -7.75 16.58 -0.81
C PRO A 47 -6.73 16.65 -1.94
N ALA A 48 -6.69 17.77 -2.69
CA ALA A 48 -5.73 17.97 -3.76
C ALA A 48 -4.30 18.05 -3.20
N ASP A 49 -4.09 18.76 -2.09
CA ASP A 49 -2.77 18.84 -1.44
C ASP A 49 -2.28 17.47 -0.99
N ALA A 50 -3.18 16.58 -0.56
CA ALA A 50 -2.82 15.21 -0.23
C ALA A 50 -2.32 14.46 -1.48
N VAL A 51 -3.06 14.53 -2.58
CA VAL A 51 -2.68 13.89 -3.85
C VAL A 51 -1.34 14.44 -4.37
N ASP A 52 -1.16 15.76 -4.35
CA ASP A 52 0.09 16.41 -4.76
C ASP A 52 1.27 15.96 -3.88
N TYR A 53 1.05 15.84 -2.57
CA TYR A 53 2.05 15.29 -1.65
C TYR A 53 2.40 13.83 -1.99
N GLY A 54 1.40 13.01 -2.30
CA GLY A 54 1.58 11.63 -2.75
C GLY A 54 2.40 11.53 -4.04
N TYR A 55 2.13 12.37 -5.04
CA TYR A 55 2.94 12.44 -6.25
C TYR A 55 4.36 12.98 -5.98
N GLY A 56 4.54 13.87 -5.01
CA GLY A 56 5.87 14.30 -4.55
C GLY A 56 6.70 13.14 -3.99
N ILE A 57 6.07 12.20 -3.26
CA ILE A 57 6.74 10.96 -2.84
C ILE A 57 7.11 10.11 -4.06
N CYS A 58 6.18 9.94 -5.00
CA CYS A 58 6.42 9.19 -6.23
C CYS A 58 7.59 9.76 -7.04
N ASP A 59 7.69 11.08 -7.15
CA ASP A 59 8.79 11.76 -7.83
C ASP A 59 10.13 11.43 -7.19
N LYS A 60 10.24 11.53 -5.85
CA LYS A 60 11.46 11.15 -5.11
C LYS A 60 11.87 9.70 -5.42
N VAL A 61 10.94 8.76 -5.36
CA VAL A 61 11.23 7.34 -5.62
C VAL A 61 11.66 7.13 -7.08
N SER A 62 11.01 7.82 -8.03
CA SER A 62 11.36 7.74 -9.46
C SER A 62 12.76 8.28 -9.77
N HIS A 63 13.21 9.28 -9.00
CA HIS A 63 14.57 9.82 -9.05
C HIS A 63 15.60 8.98 -8.28
N GLY A 64 15.19 7.83 -7.74
CA GLY A 64 16.08 6.89 -7.05
C GLY A 64 16.40 7.30 -5.61
N VAL A 65 15.68 8.24 -5.02
CA VAL A 65 15.82 8.56 -3.59
C VAL A 65 15.49 7.31 -2.76
N GLY A 66 16.41 6.91 -1.89
CA GLY A 66 16.28 5.68 -1.12
C GLY A 66 15.18 5.77 -0.05
N TYR A 67 14.54 4.62 0.23
CA TYR A 67 13.51 4.48 1.27
C TYR A 67 13.84 5.17 2.60
N PRO A 68 15.05 5.06 3.18
CA PRO A 68 15.36 5.70 4.46
C PRO A 68 15.26 7.23 4.40
N GLN A 69 15.65 7.83 3.27
CA GLN A 69 15.59 9.28 3.09
C GLN A 69 14.16 9.75 2.84
N VAL A 70 13.40 9.02 2.02
CA VAL A 70 11.96 9.30 1.83
C VAL A 70 11.23 9.25 3.16
N MET A 71 11.47 8.21 3.97
CA MET A 71 10.89 8.07 5.30
C MET A 71 11.31 9.22 6.23
N ALA A 72 12.58 9.60 6.26
CA ALA A 72 13.07 10.69 7.10
C ALA A 72 12.46 12.05 6.71
N ASP A 73 12.19 12.27 5.42
CA ASP A 73 11.49 13.47 4.96
C ASP A 73 10.03 13.46 5.38
N VAL A 74 9.30 12.37 5.08
CA VAL A 74 7.87 12.27 5.41
C VAL A 74 7.67 12.38 6.92
N LYS A 75 8.53 11.77 7.73
CA LYS A 75 8.51 11.87 9.20
C LYS A 75 8.56 13.30 9.75
N ARG A 76 9.20 14.23 9.05
CA ARG A 76 9.21 15.65 9.44
C ARG A 76 7.88 16.35 9.14
N ASP A 77 7.08 15.80 8.24
CA ASP A 77 5.81 16.36 7.78
C ASP A 77 4.60 15.74 8.51
N VAL A 78 4.79 14.66 9.26
CA VAL A 78 3.75 14.00 10.08
C VAL A 78 3.83 14.44 11.54
N ALA A 79 2.69 14.58 12.21
CA ALA A 79 2.62 15.02 13.61
C ALA A 79 1.75 14.08 14.45
N PRO A 80 2.29 13.44 15.52
CA PRO A 80 3.72 13.42 15.91
C PRO A 80 4.59 12.73 14.86
N ASP A 81 5.92 12.93 14.94
CA ASP A 81 6.93 12.20 14.15
C ASP A 81 6.82 10.69 14.41
N ASP A 82 5.94 10.04 13.64
CA ASP A 82 5.56 8.64 13.81
C ASP A 82 5.94 7.82 12.58
N GLU A 83 6.72 6.79 12.86
CA GLU A 83 7.26 5.87 11.86
C GLU A 83 6.16 5.12 11.10
N PHE A 84 5.11 4.69 11.80
CA PHE A 84 4.01 3.93 11.21
C PHE A 84 3.18 4.81 10.28
N ALA A 85 2.90 6.05 10.71
CA ALA A 85 2.23 7.06 9.91
C ALA A 85 3.03 7.39 8.65
N ALA A 86 4.33 7.65 8.75
CA ALA A 86 5.15 7.92 7.56
C ALA A 86 5.16 6.73 6.59
N ASN A 87 5.32 5.51 7.10
CA ASN A 87 5.34 4.29 6.30
C ASN A 87 4.02 4.07 5.57
N TYR A 88 2.89 4.39 6.22
CA TYR A 88 1.56 4.29 5.62
C TYR A 88 1.42 5.24 4.41
N LEU A 89 1.79 6.53 4.56
CA LEU A 89 1.75 7.49 3.46
C LEU A 89 2.60 7.05 2.28
N VAL A 90 3.84 6.65 2.54
CA VAL A 90 4.79 6.25 1.48
C VAL A 90 4.27 5.01 0.75
N SER A 91 3.80 4.01 1.49
CA SER A 91 3.33 2.75 0.91
C SER A 91 2.09 2.95 0.03
N TYR A 92 1.12 3.73 0.49
CA TYR A 92 -0.12 3.98 -0.27
C TYR A 92 0.12 4.91 -1.47
N ALA A 93 0.98 5.93 -1.33
CA ALA A 93 1.35 6.79 -2.44
C ALA A 93 1.94 5.96 -3.59
N VAL A 94 2.91 5.08 -3.28
CA VAL A 94 3.56 4.27 -4.30
C VAL A 94 2.66 3.15 -4.82
N ASN A 95 1.86 2.51 -3.96
CA ASN A 95 0.99 1.42 -4.38
C ASN A 95 -0.14 1.89 -5.31
N LEU A 96 -0.72 3.06 -5.04
CA LEU A 96 -1.89 3.56 -5.77
C LEU A 96 -1.51 4.53 -6.89
N LEU A 97 -0.65 5.52 -6.62
CA LEU A 97 -0.41 6.63 -7.56
C LEU A 97 0.72 6.33 -8.55
N CYS A 98 1.72 5.53 -8.16
CA CYS A 98 2.87 5.23 -9.00
C CYS A 98 3.32 3.75 -8.89
N PRO A 99 2.48 2.80 -9.34
CA PRO A 99 2.73 1.36 -9.18
C PRO A 99 3.98 0.87 -9.95
N ALA A 100 4.42 1.58 -10.98
CA ALA A 100 5.65 1.25 -11.71
C ALA A 100 6.91 1.37 -10.83
N GLN A 101 6.83 2.13 -9.73
CA GLN A 101 7.93 2.43 -8.82
C GLN A 101 7.95 1.48 -7.60
N ILE A 102 6.98 0.56 -7.46
CA ILE A 102 6.91 -0.38 -6.34
C ILE A 102 8.20 -1.19 -6.18
N TRP A 103 8.77 -1.65 -7.29
CA TRP A 103 10.01 -2.43 -7.24
C TRP A 103 11.18 -1.59 -6.72
N GLN A 104 11.32 -0.35 -7.19
CA GLN A 104 12.35 0.58 -6.75
C GLN A 104 12.23 0.87 -5.25
N LEU A 105 11.01 1.16 -4.77
CA LEU A 105 10.75 1.38 -3.36
C LEU A 105 11.15 0.17 -2.53
N ARG A 106 10.65 -1.03 -2.88
CA ARG A 106 10.92 -2.28 -2.15
C ARG A 106 12.41 -2.62 -2.11
N ASN A 107 13.11 -2.48 -3.24
CA ASN A 107 14.54 -2.73 -3.32
C ASN A 107 15.31 -1.76 -2.40
N SER A 108 14.94 -0.48 -2.39
CA SER A 108 15.58 0.52 -1.53
C SER A 108 15.25 0.35 -0.03
N ALA A 109 14.19 -0.39 0.31
CA ALA A 109 13.78 -0.69 1.67
C ALA A 109 14.41 -1.98 2.25
N ALA A 110 15.15 -2.77 1.45
CA ALA A 110 15.55 -4.14 1.79
C ALA A 110 16.30 -4.31 3.13
N ASN A 111 17.04 -3.29 3.57
CA ASN A 111 17.79 -3.29 4.84
C ASN A 111 17.30 -2.20 5.80
N TYR A 112 16.11 -1.66 5.55
CA TYR A 112 15.55 -0.62 6.40
C TYR A 112 15.16 -1.17 7.76
N VAL A 113 15.71 -0.59 8.81
CA VAL A 113 15.32 -0.86 10.19
C VAL A 113 14.59 0.38 10.71
N PRO A 114 13.28 0.29 10.98
CA PRO A 114 12.52 1.39 11.53
C PRO A 114 13.12 1.85 12.87
N SER A 115 13.22 3.15 13.09
CA SER A 115 13.57 3.65 14.43
C SER A 115 12.49 3.22 15.42
N ALA A 116 12.87 2.79 16.62
CA ALA A 116 11.91 2.33 17.61
C ALA A 116 10.85 3.41 17.90
N ALA A 117 9.59 3.12 17.58
CA ALA A 117 8.48 3.96 17.98
C ALA A 117 8.44 4.05 19.52
N PRO A 118 8.12 5.21 20.11
CA PRO A 118 7.84 5.28 21.53
C PRO A 118 6.76 4.24 21.87
N ARG A 119 7.01 3.39 22.87
CA ARG A 119 6.04 2.39 23.32
C ARG A 119 4.74 3.13 23.66
N SER A 120 3.64 2.67 23.09
CA SER A 120 2.28 3.18 23.25
C SER A 120 1.80 3.36 24.70
N GLY A 121 2.56 2.90 25.70
CA GLY A 121 2.31 3.15 27.13
C GLY A 121 2.75 4.52 27.67
N ALA A 122 3.36 5.41 26.86
CA ALA A 122 3.79 6.74 27.34
C ALA A 122 2.71 7.83 27.25
N TYR A 123 1.59 7.58 26.56
CA TYR A 123 0.48 8.54 26.39
C TYR A 123 -0.72 8.29 27.32
N GLU A 124 -0.62 7.38 28.29
CA GLU A 124 -1.70 7.00 29.23
C GLU A 124 -1.41 7.43 30.69
N GLY A 125 -0.78 8.60 30.88
CA GLY A 125 -0.29 9.03 32.20
C GLY A 125 -0.43 10.52 32.53
N GLY A 126 -1.44 11.21 31.99
CA GLY A 126 -1.68 12.62 32.29
C GLY A 126 -3.17 12.95 32.32
N GLY A 127 -3.82 12.63 33.44
CA GLY A 127 -5.15 13.10 33.82
C GLY A 127 -5.09 13.69 35.22
#